data_AF-A0A0J0XPA0-F1
#
_entry.id   AF-A0A0J0XPA0-F1
#
_cell.length_a   1.000
_cell.length_b   1.000
_cell.length_c   1.000
_cell.angle_alpha   90.00
_cell.angle_beta   90.00
_cell.angle_gamma   90.00
#
_symmetry.space_group_name_H-M   'P 1'
#
loop_
_entity.id
_entity.type
_entity.pdbx_description
1 polymer ?
#
loop_
_entity_poly.entity_id
_entity_poly.type
_entity_poly.pdbx_seq_one_letter_code
_entity_poly.pdbx_strand_id
1 'polypeptide(L)'
;MRIFASLAFAVTLALTLAVAAPPQPPQAPMRASEQFGLDLVDHASSCLRSCHGAATQVLILKNLGINSAVFITRNCQEKRWAELIGACLPMVCKSAPDVAYAVEYAHAWCARAGVRNVSITLPEWYMDSPGGEYYRCVNDRVR
;
A
#
# COMPACT_ATOMS: atom_id res chain seq x y z
N MET A 1 -25.93 -72.81 -12.82
CA MET A 1 -25.73 -72.21 -11.48
C MET A 1 -24.38 -71.48 -11.50
N ARG A 2 -24.32 -70.22 -11.02
CA ARG A 2 -23.27 -69.18 -11.16
C ARG A 2 -23.37 -68.44 -12.53
N ILE A 3 -24.02 -67.28 -12.70
CA ILE A 3 -23.92 -65.92 -12.10
C ILE A 3 -22.50 -65.34 -12.16
N PHE A 4 -22.27 -64.41 -13.10
CA PHE A 4 -21.51 -63.15 -12.99
C PHE A 4 -21.95 -62.26 -14.20
N ALA A 5 -22.86 -61.29 -13.99
CA ALA A 5 -22.58 -59.88 -13.72
C ALA A 5 -21.75 -59.22 -14.86
N SER A 6 -22.40 -58.65 -15.88
CA SER A 6 -22.69 -57.20 -16.00
C SER A 6 -21.47 -56.30 -15.76
N LEU A 7 -21.00 -55.61 -16.81
CA LEU A 7 -20.59 -54.19 -16.72
C LEU A 7 -20.37 -53.64 -18.13
N ALA A 8 -21.35 -52.84 -18.56
CA ALA A 8 -21.32 -52.05 -19.79
C ALA A 8 -20.21 -50.99 -19.70
N PHE A 9 -19.29 -51.02 -20.66
CA PHE A 9 -18.35 -49.91 -20.88
C PHE A 9 -19.07 -48.81 -21.68
N ALA A 10 -19.86 -48.00 -20.98
CA ALA A 10 -20.31 -46.72 -21.50
C ALA A 10 -19.25 -45.67 -21.15
N VAL A 11 -18.32 -45.43 -22.07
CA VAL A 11 -17.40 -44.29 -22.00
C VAL A 11 -18.20 -43.05 -22.42
N THR A 12 -18.97 -42.48 -21.49
CA THR A 12 -19.57 -41.15 -21.67
C THR A 12 -18.48 -40.11 -21.52
N LEU A 13 -18.01 -39.62 -22.67
CA LEU A 13 -17.18 -38.43 -22.82
C LEU A 13 -17.97 -37.23 -22.26
N ALA A 14 -17.71 -36.87 -21.00
CA ALA A 14 -18.21 -35.64 -20.41
C ALA A 14 -17.46 -34.48 -21.06
N LEU A 15 -18.03 -33.97 -22.16
CA LEU A 15 -17.65 -32.72 -22.78
C LEU A 15 -18.00 -31.61 -21.78
N THR A 16 -17.05 -31.26 -20.90
CA THR A 16 -17.17 -30.06 -20.07
C THR A 16 -17.09 -28.85 -21.00
N LEU A 17 -18.26 -28.31 -21.34
CA LEU A 17 -18.38 -26.95 -21.85
C LEU A 17 -17.71 -26.03 -20.84
N ALA A 18 -16.45 -25.68 -21.11
CA ALA A 18 -15.80 -24.54 -20.51
C ALA A 18 -16.61 -23.31 -20.96
N VAL A 19 -17.60 -22.93 -20.16
CA VAL A 19 -18.23 -21.62 -20.24
C VAL A 19 -17.09 -20.64 -20.04
N ALA A 20 -16.62 -20.07 -21.15
CA ALA A 20 -15.64 -18.99 -21.11
C ALA A 20 -16.24 -17.91 -20.22
N ALA A 21 -15.68 -17.74 -19.03
CA ALA A 21 -16.04 -16.63 -18.16
C ALA A 21 -15.92 -15.35 -18.99
N PRO A 22 -16.93 -14.46 -18.97
CA PRO A 22 -16.84 -13.21 -19.71
C PRO A 22 -15.55 -12.49 -19.28
N PRO A 23 -14.83 -11.85 -20.23
CA PRO A 23 -13.62 -11.12 -19.89
C PRO A 23 -13.95 -10.14 -18.78
N GLN A 24 -13.34 -10.33 -17.61
CA GLN A 24 -13.55 -9.40 -16.50
C GLN A 24 -13.10 -8.02 -16.98
N PRO A 25 -13.90 -6.96 -16.77
CA PRO A 25 -13.45 -5.62 -17.06
C PRO A 25 -12.13 -5.39 -16.32
N PRO A 26 -11.14 -4.73 -16.93
CA PRO A 26 -9.88 -4.42 -16.26
C PRO A 26 -10.22 -3.77 -14.93
N GLN A 27 -9.87 -4.44 -13.83
CA GLN A 27 -10.14 -3.91 -12.51
C GLN A 27 -9.40 -2.58 -12.41
N ALA A 28 -10.14 -1.50 -12.15
CA ALA A 28 -9.53 -0.20 -11.98
C ALA A 28 -8.49 -0.32 -10.85
N PRO A 29 -7.31 0.31 -10.99
CA PRO A 29 -6.35 0.33 -9.91
C PRO A 29 -7.01 0.93 -8.67
N MET A 30 -7.07 0.13 -7.61
CA MET A 30 -7.68 0.45 -6.32
C MET A 30 -6.56 0.82 -5.34
N ARG A 31 -6.80 1.81 -4.47
CA ARG A 31 -5.81 2.23 -3.47
C ARG A 31 -5.46 1.07 -2.54
N ALA A 32 -4.29 1.12 -1.92
CA ALA A 32 -3.89 0.09 -0.95
C ALA A 32 -4.86 0.06 0.25
N SER A 33 -5.28 1.22 0.76
CA SER A 33 -6.32 1.29 1.80
C SER A 33 -7.62 0.56 1.40
N GLU A 34 -8.11 0.80 0.19
CA GLU A 34 -9.33 0.20 -0.33
C GLU A 34 -9.19 -1.31 -0.56
N GLN A 35 -8.06 -1.77 -1.12
CA GLN A 35 -7.77 -3.19 -1.36
C GLN A 35 -7.85 -4.03 -0.08
N PHE A 36 -7.45 -3.45 1.05
CA PHE A 36 -7.35 -4.14 2.33
C PHE A 36 -8.41 -3.69 3.35
N GLY A 37 -9.38 -2.86 2.94
CA GLY A 37 -10.45 -2.38 3.82
C GLY A 37 -9.93 -1.54 5.01
N LEU A 38 -8.85 -0.79 4.81
CA LEU A 38 -8.20 0.01 5.85
C LEU A 38 -8.71 1.45 5.83
N ASP A 39 -9.17 1.94 6.98
CA ASP A 39 -9.50 3.34 7.18
C ASP A 39 -8.25 4.19 7.52
N LEU A 40 -8.05 5.29 6.79
CA LEU A 40 -6.89 6.16 6.92
C LEU A 40 -6.89 7.05 8.19
N VAL A 41 -7.97 7.02 8.97
CA VAL A 41 -8.11 7.69 10.27
C VAL A 41 -7.87 6.68 11.39
N ASP A 42 -8.53 5.52 11.32
CA ASP A 42 -8.58 4.56 12.44
C ASP A 42 -7.45 3.52 12.41
N HIS A 43 -6.92 3.19 11.23
CA HIS A 43 -5.88 2.16 11.09
C HIS A 43 -4.49 2.78 10.87
N ALA A 44 -3.85 3.23 11.95
CA ALA A 44 -2.54 3.86 11.84
C ALA A 44 -1.47 2.94 11.21
N SER A 45 -0.79 3.42 10.16
CA SER A 45 0.36 2.70 9.58
C SER A 45 1.50 2.58 10.60
N SER A 46 1.87 1.34 10.92
CA SER A 46 2.92 1.06 11.90
C SER A 46 4.31 1.45 11.38
N CYS A 47 4.63 1.18 10.10
CA CYS A 47 5.91 1.57 9.54
C CYS A 47 6.04 3.10 9.36
N LEU A 48 4.94 3.82 9.03
CA LEU A 48 4.98 5.28 9.06
C LEU A 48 5.29 5.81 10.46
N ARG A 49 4.67 5.27 11.52
CA ARG A 49 4.94 5.69 12.90
C ARG A 49 6.41 5.51 13.28
N SER A 50 7.01 4.39 12.90
CA SER A 50 8.44 4.12 13.13
C SER A 50 9.32 5.11 12.37
N CYS A 51 9.05 5.32 11.07
CA CYS A 51 9.79 6.28 10.25
C CYS A 51 9.64 7.72 10.73
N HIS A 52 8.46 8.10 11.19
CA HIS A 52 8.19 9.40 11.77
C HIS A 52 9.01 9.61 13.06
N GLY A 53 9.03 8.63 13.95
CA GLY A 53 9.87 8.66 15.16
C GLY A 53 11.34 8.90 14.81
N ALA A 54 11.89 8.13 13.88
CA ALA A 54 13.27 8.29 13.42
C ALA A 54 13.51 9.68 12.78
N ALA A 55 12.60 10.15 11.93
CA ALA A 55 12.72 11.47 11.30
C ALA A 55 12.74 12.61 12.33
N THR A 56 11.91 12.54 13.37
CA THR A 56 11.90 13.56 14.44
C THR A 56 13.14 13.55 15.33
N GLN A 57 13.86 12.43 15.41
CA GLN A 57 15.15 12.38 16.12
C GLN A 57 16.29 12.99 15.32
N VAL A 58 16.24 12.89 13.99
CA VAL A 58 17.29 13.37 13.10
C VAL A 58 17.12 14.84 12.73
N LEU A 59 15.87 15.30 12.62
CA LEU A 59 15.59 16.67 12.21
C LEU A 59 15.74 17.65 13.37
N ILE A 60 16.22 18.84 13.04
CA ILE A 60 16.20 19.99 13.94
C ILE A 60 15.34 21.04 13.27
N LEU A 61 14.06 21.12 13.65
CA LEU A 61 13.19 22.19 13.19
C LEU A 61 13.60 23.51 13.87
N LYS A 62 13.53 24.62 13.12
CA LYS A 62 13.75 25.96 13.68
C LYS A 62 12.81 26.16 14.88
N ASN A 63 13.37 26.59 16.02
CA ASN A 63 12.78 26.54 17.37
C ASN A 63 12.82 25.13 17.98
N LEU A 64 14.02 24.74 18.47
CA LEU A 64 14.47 23.46 19.04
C LEU A 64 13.48 22.61 19.88
N GLY A 65 12.32 23.14 20.30
CA GLY A 65 11.29 22.43 21.05
C GLY A 65 10.11 21.87 20.23
N ILE A 66 10.02 22.15 18.92
CA ILE A 66 8.81 21.81 18.13
C ILE A 66 8.94 20.57 17.25
N ASN A 67 10.09 19.89 17.21
CA ASN A 67 10.25 18.67 16.40
C ASN A 67 9.93 17.42 17.22
N SER A 68 8.65 17.20 17.50
CA SER A 68 8.19 16.02 18.21
C SER A 68 6.99 15.39 17.50
N ALA A 69 6.64 14.17 17.91
CA ALA A 69 5.50 13.45 17.34
C ALA A 69 4.14 14.16 17.57
N VAL A 70 4.06 15.10 18.50
CA VAL A 70 2.84 15.88 18.75
C VAL A 70 2.71 17.11 17.83
N PHE A 71 3.78 17.54 17.16
CA PHE A 71 3.80 18.73 16.29
C PHE A 71 3.65 18.39 14.80
N ILE A 72 2.62 17.62 14.48
CA ILE A 72 2.34 17.05 13.15
C ILE A 72 2.38 18.10 12.04
N THR A 73 1.69 19.24 12.21
CA THR A 73 1.62 20.30 11.19
C THR A 73 3.01 20.81 10.79
N ARG A 74 3.92 20.98 11.75
CA ARG A 74 5.29 21.47 11.48
C ARG A 74 6.13 20.44 10.75
N ASN A 75 6.01 19.17 11.15
CA ASN A 75 6.67 18.07 10.46
C ASN A 75 6.21 17.96 9.01
N CYS A 76 4.90 18.00 8.77
CA CYS A 76 4.32 17.92 7.42
C CYS A 76 4.65 19.13 6.52
N GLN A 77 4.95 20.30 7.11
CA GLN A 77 5.41 21.49 6.38
C GLN A 77 6.90 21.44 6.01
N GLU A 78 7.69 20.61 6.71
CA GLU A 78 9.12 20.50 6.49
C GLU A 78 9.41 19.55 5.33
N LYS A 79 10.02 20.07 4.25
CA LYS A 79 10.37 19.24 3.08
C LYS A 79 11.29 18.09 3.48
N ARG A 80 12.26 18.36 4.36
CA ARG A 80 13.22 17.34 4.79
C ARG A 80 12.56 16.20 5.57
N TRP A 81 11.44 16.45 6.25
CA TRP A 81 10.66 15.40 6.89
C TRP A 81 10.08 14.45 5.85
N ALA A 82 9.44 14.97 4.81
CA ALA A 82 8.85 14.15 3.76
C ALA A 82 9.92 13.32 3.00
N GLU A 83 11.12 13.88 2.79
CA GLU A 83 12.28 13.17 2.23
C GLU A 83 12.72 12.00 3.12
N LEU A 84 12.85 12.22 4.44
CA LEU A 84 13.24 11.16 5.38
C LEU A 84 12.20 10.06 5.50
N ILE A 85 10.92 10.43 5.50
CA ILE A 85 9.83 9.45 5.44
C ILE A 85 9.93 8.62 4.16
N GLY A 86 10.01 9.26 2.99
CA GLY A 86 10.08 8.58 1.70
C GLY A 86 11.25 7.61 1.60
N ALA A 87 12.42 7.98 2.12
CA ALA A 87 13.58 7.11 2.18
C ALA A 87 13.41 5.94 3.18
N CYS A 88 12.75 6.18 4.31
CA CYS A 88 12.58 5.21 5.37
C CYS A 88 11.54 4.12 5.06
N LEU A 89 10.42 4.48 4.42
CA LEU A 89 9.29 3.56 4.23
C LEU A 89 9.69 2.24 3.55
N PRO A 90 10.42 2.24 2.41
CA PRO A 90 10.88 1.00 1.78
C PRO A 90 11.81 0.12 2.62
N MET A 91 12.49 0.70 3.62
CA MET A 91 13.40 -0.04 4.50
C MET A 91 12.68 -0.68 5.69
N VAL A 92 11.55 -0.12 6.11
CA VAL A 92 10.87 -0.48 7.36
C VAL A 92 9.54 -1.20 7.13
N CYS A 93 8.80 -0.85 6.09
CA CYS A 93 7.54 -1.51 5.76
C CYS A 93 7.80 -2.93 5.22
N LYS A 94 6.88 -3.86 5.48
CA LYS A 94 7.11 -5.30 5.24
C LYS A 94 6.90 -5.74 3.79
N SER A 95 6.15 -4.96 3.03
CA SER A 95 5.73 -5.32 1.67
C SER A 95 5.39 -4.08 0.85
N ALA A 96 5.22 -4.25 -0.47
CA ALA A 96 4.82 -3.15 -1.35
C ALA A 96 3.43 -2.57 -1.02
N PRO A 97 2.41 -3.38 -0.69
CA PRO A 97 1.14 -2.88 -0.14
C PRO A 97 1.31 -2.04 1.13
N ASP A 98 2.20 -2.45 2.03
CA ASP A 98 2.44 -1.75 3.29
C ASP A 98 3.12 -0.38 3.05
N VAL A 99 4.07 -0.30 2.10
CA VAL A 99 4.65 0.98 1.66
C VAL A 99 3.60 1.90 1.05
N ALA A 100 2.78 1.39 0.12
CA ALA A 100 1.72 2.17 -0.52
C ALA A 100 0.71 2.71 0.51
N TYR A 101 0.25 1.84 1.42
CA TYR A 101 -0.64 2.22 2.49
C TYR A 101 0.00 3.25 3.43
N ALA A 102 1.28 3.11 3.76
CA ALA A 102 1.99 4.07 4.60
C ALA A 102 2.07 5.46 3.97
N VAL A 103 2.26 5.55 2.65
CA VAL A 103 2.22 6.83 1.92
C VAL A 103 0.81 7.42 1.93
N GLU A 104 -0.22 6.63 1.61
CA GLU A 104 -1.63 7.08 1.69
C GLU A 104 -1.98 7.60 3.09
N TYR A 105 -1.61 6.84 4.12
CA TYR A 105 -1.82 7.22 5.51
C TYR A 105 -1.05 8.49 5.88
N ALA A 106 0.18 8.68 5.39
CA ALA A 106 0.96 9.90 5.64
C ALA A 106 0.29 11.14 5.04
N HIS A 107 -0.23 11.05 3.82
CA HIS A 107 -1.00 12.13 3.20
C HIS A 107 -2.25 12.45 4.02
N ALA A 108 -3.03 11.44 4.41
CA ALA A 108 -4.22 11.63 5.24
C ALA A 108 -3.89 12.22 6.61
N TRP A 109 -2.81 11.75 7.24
CA TRP A 109 -2.32 12.22 8.53
C TRP A 109 -1.91 13.70 8.49
N CYS A 110 -1.18 14.11 7.46
CA CYS A 110 -0.85 15.52 7.23
C CYS A 110 -2.09 16.37 6.89
N ALA A 111 -3.03 15.84 6.10
CA ALA A 111 -4.26 16.53 5.75
C ALA A 111 -5.13 16.83 6.98
N ARG A 112 -5.23 15.89 7.93
CA ARG A 112 -5.91 16.11 9.23
C ARG A 112 -5.26 17.23 10.05
N ALA A 113 -3.95 17.44 9.88
CA ALA A 113 -3.19 18.51 10.51
C ALA A 113 -3.20 19.84 9.71
N GLY A 114 -4.02 19.94 8.65
CA GLY A 114 -4.18 21.12 7.82
C GLY A 114 -3.17 21.25 6.67
N VAL A 115 -2.32 20.25 6.44
CA VAL A 115 -1.29 20.26 5.38
C VAL A 115 -1.67 19.26 4.29
N ARG A 116 -2.23 19.76 3.18
CA ARG A 116 -2.75 18.91 2.10
C ARG A 116 -1.71 18.51 1.04
N ASN A 117 -0.68 19.34 0.86
CA ASN A 117 0.27 19.21 -0.25
C ASN A 117 1.65 18.75 0.23
N VAL A 118 1.69 17.63 0.95
CA VAL A 118 2.97 17.00 1.34
C VAL A 118 3.47 16.14 0.18
N SER A 119 4.76 16.23 -0.17
CA SER A 119 5.36 15.47 -1.28
C SER A 119 6.26 14.38 -0.73
N ILE A 120 5.74 13.16 -0.63
CA ILE A 120 6.52 11.99 -0.20
C ILE A 120 7.02 11.26 -1.45
N THR A 121 8.31 11.39 -1.70
CA THR A 121 8.97 10.75 -2.84
C THR A 121 9.70 9.50 -2.36
N LEU A 122 9.36 8.35 -2.93
CA LEU A 122 10.08 7.11 -2.69
C LEU A 122 11.40 7.11 -3.49
N PRO A 123 12.47 6.49 -2.97
CA PRO A 123 13.76 6.47 -3.63
C PRO A 123 13.73 5.67 -4.93
N GLU A 124 14.59 6.06 -5.88
CA GLU A 124 14.66 5.48 -7.24
C GLU A 124 14.85 3.96 -7.21
N TRP A 125 15.76 3.44 -6.37
CA TRP A 125 15.98 1.99 -6.24
C TRP A 125 14.73 1.21 -5.85
N TYR A 126 13.82 1.82 -5.07
CA TYR A 126 12.54 1.17 -4.72
C TYR A 126 11.58 1.27 -5.90
N MET A 127 11.54 2.42 -6.56
CA MET A 127 10.71 2.65 -7.73
C MET A 127 11.08 1.72 -8.90
N ASP A 128 12.34 1.34 -9.03
CA ASP A 128 12.82 0.40 -10.07
C ASP A 128 12.65 -1.07 -9.69
N SER A 129 12.09 -1.36 -8.51
CA SER A 129 11.83 -2.72 -8.04
C SER A 129 10.39 -3.18 -8.34
N PRO A 130 10.08 -4.49 -8.18
CA PRO A 130 8.69 -4.99 -8.22
C PRO A 130 7.76 -4.29 -7.22
N GLY A 131 8.31 -3.80 -6.10
CA GLY A 131 7.52 -3.00 -5.15
C GLY A 131 7.15 -1.63 -5.70
N GLY A 132 8.04 -1.01 -6.46
CA GLY A 132 7.78 0.23 -7.20
C GLY A 132 6.74 0.07 -8.30
N GLU A 133 6.73 -1.08 -8.99
CA GLU A 133 5.69 -1.43 -9.96
C GLU A 133 4.31 -1.51 -9.31
N TYR A 134 4.20 -2.23 -8.20
CA TYR A 134 2.97 -2.27 -7.41
C TYR A 134 2.54 -0.86 -6.97
N TYR A 135 3.48 -0.06 -6.44
CA TYR A 135 3.19 1.27 -5.95
C TYR A 135 2.65 2.19 -7.06
N ARG A 136 3.25 2.18 -8.26
CA ARG A 136 2.72 2.93 -9.41
C ARG A 136 1.30 2.50 -9.77
N CYS A 137 1.05 1.19 -9.81
CA CYS A 137 -0.27 0.65 -10.13
C CYS A 137 -1.34 1.22 -9.20
N VAL A 138 -1.11 1.24 -7.88
CA VAL A 138 -2.12 1.67 -6.90
C VAL A 138 -2.17 3.18 -6.65
N ASN A 139 -1.09 3.92 -6.97
CA ASN A 139 -0.93 5.33 -6.61
C ASN A 139 -1.01 6.32 -7.79
N ASP A 140 -1.05 5.86 -9.05
CA ASP A 140 -1.14 6.71 -10.26
C ASP A 140 -2.43 7.56 -10.37
N ARG A 141 -3.34 7.51 -9.39
CA ARG A 141 -4.52 8.39 -9.29
C ARG A 141 -4.60 9.23 -8.01
N VAL A 142 -3.49 9.35 -7.27
CA VAL A 142 -3.41 10.22 -6.07
C VAL A 142 -2.78 11.59 -6.39
N ARG A 143 -2.38 11.82 -7.65
CA ARG A 143 -1.95 13.14 -8.15
C ARG A 143 -3.10 13.97 -8.69
#